data_AF-A0AAE3AIP3-F1
#
_entry.id   AF-A0AAE3AIP3-F1
#
_cell.length_a   1.000
_cell.length_b   1.000
_cell.length_c   1.000
_cell.angle_alpha   90.00
_cell.angle_beta   90.00
_cell.angle_gamma   90.00
#
_symmetry.space_group_name_H-M   'P 1'
#
loop_
_entity.id
_entity.type
_entity.pdbx_description
1 polymer ?
#
loop_
_entity_poly.entity_id
_entity_poly.type
_entity_poly.pdbx_seq_one_letter_code
_entity_poly.pdbx_strand_id
1 'polypeptide(L)'
;MSRNRFRIGSIAVLFAVVVLCVAIFGVLTVSSAVSDRRAAERYGEHVEVLYACENAGQDWLSEADAYLKGAGDLPENTEETETTLKTEITRGNMQLEICLNKINGSYEIAKWRCTARWQPDDSLNLG
;
A
#
# COMPACT_ATOMS: atom_id res chain seq x y z
N MET A 1 60.30 38.75 -6.78
CA MET A 1 58.95 39.08 -7.28
C MET A 1 58.40 37.89 -8.07
N SER A 2 57.92 36.83 -7.39
CA SER A 2 57.40 35.64 -8.08
C SER A 2 55.97 35.93 -8.55
N ARG A 3 55.84 36.26 -9.84
CA ARG A 3 54.54 36.36 -10.50
C ARG A 3 53.98 34.95 -10.62
N ASN A 4 53.19 34.52 -9.63
CA ASN A 4 52.35 33.33 -9.73
C ASN A 4 51.37 33.55 -10.89
N ARG A 5 51.79 33.14 -12.10
CA ARG A 5 50.87 32.90 -13.22
C ARG A 5 50.05 31.68 -12.85
N PHE A 6 49.11 31.85 -11.91
CA PHE A 6 48.06 30.89 -11.66
C PHE A 6 47.43 30.62 -13.04
N ARG A 7 47.62 29.40 -13.52
CA ARG A 7 47.34 29.01 -14.91
C ARG A 7 45.84 29.22 -15.14
N ILE A 8 45.45 30.30 -15.82
CA ILE A 8 44.05 30.65 -16.12
C ILE A 8 43.28 29.45 -16.70
N GLY A 9 43.96 28.59 -17.47
CA GLY A 9 43.42 27.33 -17.98
C GLY A 9 43.04 26.30 -16.91
N SER A 10 43.80 26.13 -15.82
CA SER A 10 43.46 25.14 -14.78
C SER A 10 42.28 25.58 -13.92
N ILE A 11 42.10 26.89 -13.68
CA ILE A 11 40.91 27.41 -13.00
C ILE A 11 39.67 27.20 -13.87
N ALA A 12 39.74 27.50 -15.17
CA ALA A 12 38.61 27.30 -16.09
C ALA A 12 38.16 25.83 -16.16
N VAL A 13 39.10 24.88 -16.17
CA VAL A 13 38.80 23.44 -16.13
C VAL A 13 38.09 23.05 -14.84
N LEU A 14 38.57 23.55 -13.68
CA LEU A 14 37.91 23.27 -12.40
C LEU A 14 36.47 23.80 -12.38
N PHE A 15 36.24 25.02 -12.87
CA PHE A 15 34.89 25.57 -12.98
C PHE A 15 34.00 24.71 -13.89
N ALA A 16 34.50 24.27 -15.03
CA ALA A 16 33.74 23.42 -15.95
C ALA A 16 33.32 22.09 -15.30
N VAL A 17 34.23 21.44 -14.56
CA VAL A 17 33.93 20.21 -13.82
C VAL A 17 32.89 20.47 -12.72
N VAL A 18 33.03 21.55 -11.96
CA VAL A 18 32.04 21.91 -10.93
C VAL A 18 30.66 22.13 -11.53
N VAL A 19 30.55 22.88 -12.63
CA VAL A 19 29.27 23.12 -13.32
C VAL A 19 28.68 21.81 -13.84
N LEU A 20 29.50 20.94 -14.43
CA LEU A 20 29.06 19.63 -14.88
C LEU A 20 28.54 18.78 -13.71
N CYS A 21 29.25 18.75 -12.58
CA CYS A 21 28.81 18.03 -11.39
C CYS A 21 27.47 18.58 -10.86
N VAL A 22 27.32 19.90 -10.74
CA VAL A 22 26.07 20.53 -10.29
C VAL A 22 24.92 20.20 -11.25
N ALA A 23 25.15 20.21 -12.56
CA ALA A 23 24.15 19.83 -13.55
C ALA A 23 23.71 18.36 -13.38
N ILE A 24 24.68 17.44 -13.23
CA ILE A 24 24.39 16.01 -13.00
C ILE A 24 23.61 15.82 -11.70
N PHE A 25 24.07 16.43 -10.60
CA PHE A 25 23.37 16.34 -9.32
C PHE A 25 21.95 16.91 -9.41
N GLY A 26 21.74 18.03 -10.10
CA GLY A 26 20.43 18.60 -10.33
C GLY A 26 19.49 17.62 -11.05
N VAL A 27 19.96 16.98 -12.13
CA VAL A 27 19.18 15.98 -12.87
C VAL A 27 18.86 14.77 -12.00
N LEU A 28 19.83 14.27 -11.24
CA LEU A 28 19.63 13.15 -10.32
C LEU A 28 18.61 13.49 -9.23
N THR A 29 18.70 14.66 -8.60
CA THR A 29 17.74 15.11 -7.57
C THR A 29 16.31 15.17 -8.12
N VAL A 30 16.11 15.75 -9.30
CA VAL A 30 14.77 15.80 -9.93
C VAL A 30 14.25 14.41 -10.25
N SER A 31 15.12 13.53 -10.76
CA SER A 31 14.75 12.16 -11.10
C SER A 31 14.34 11.35 -9.87
N SER A 32 15.10 11.48 -8.77
CA SER A 32 14.76 10.88 -7.48
C SER A 32 13.43 11.42 -6.94
N ALA A 33 13.21 12.75 -6.96
CA ALA A 33 11.97 13.34 -6.47
C ALA A 33 10.73 12.85 -7.25
N VAL A 34 10.83 12.68 -8.57
CA VAL A 34 9.75 12.09 -9.39
C VAL A 34 9.52 10.62 -9.04
N SER A 35 10.59 9.86 -8.81
CA SER A 35 10.49 8.46 -8.37
C SER A 35 9.81 8.35 -7.01
N ASP A 36 10.23 9.16 -6.04
CA ASP A 36 9.67 9.18 -4.69
C ASP A 36 8.19 9.57 -4.71
N ARG A 37 7.83 10.56 -5.53
CA ARG A 37 6.42 10.94 -5.72
C ARG A 37 5.59 9.77 -6.24
N ARG A 38 6.04 9.09 -7.30
CA ARG A 38 5.32 7.93 -7.86
C ARG A 38 5.20 6.78 -6.87
N ALA A 39 6.26 6.54 -6.08
CA ALA A 39 6.23 5.53 -5.03
C ALA A 39 5.21 5.90 -3.93
N ALA A 40 5.18 7.16 -3.51
CA ALA A 40 4.22 7.66 -2.53
C ALA A 40 2.77 7.59 -3.03
N GLU A 41 2.51 7.94 -4.29
CA GLU A 41 1.18 7.85 -4.92
C GLU A 41 0.67 6.40 -4.91
N ARG A 42 1.50 5.44 -5.37
CA ARG A 42 1.16 4.01 -5.35
C ARG A 42 0.94 3.47 -3.93
N TYR A 43 1.77 3.91 -2.99
CA TYR A 43 1.62 3.54 -1.59
C TYR A 43 0.32 4.08 -1.01
N GLY A 44 -0.05 5.33 -1.33
CA GLY A 44 -1.30 5.95 -0.92
C GLY A 44 -2.51 5.17 -1.44
N GLU A 45 -2.53 4.85 -2.73
CA GLU A 45 -3.59 4.03 -3.35
C GLU A 45 -3.72 2.66 -2.68
N HIS A 46 -2.59 1.98 -2.43
CA HIS A 46 -2.58 0.69 -1.74
C HIS A 46 -3.19 0.78 -0.32
N VAL A 47 -2.78 1.80 0.43
CA VAL A 47 -3.25 2.01 1.81
C VAL A 47 -4.72 2.40 1.84
N GLU A 48 -5.20 3.18 0.88
CA GLU A 48 -6.62 3.53 0.75
C GLU A 48 -7.48 2.28 0.54
N VAL A 49 -7.09 1.40 -0.39
CA VAL A 49 -7.81 0.13 -0.63
C VAL A 49 -7.74 -0.78 0.60
N LEU A 50 -6.58 -0.85 1.28
CA LEU A 50 -6.43 -1.62 2.51
C LEU A 50 -7.40 -1.15 3.59
N TYR A 51 -7.47 0.16 3.84
CA TYR A 51 -8.37 0.70 4.84
C TYR A 51 -9.84 0.57 4.46
N ALA A 52 -10.18 0.68 3.17
CA ALA A 52 -11.54 0.40 2.71
C ALA A 52 -11.95 -1.06 2.97
N CYS A 53 -11.00 -1.99 2.84
CA CYS A 53 -11.21 -3.41 3.15
C CYS A 53 -11.35 -3.64 4.66
N GLU A 54 -10.49 -3.02 5.46
CA GLU A 54 -10.56 -3.08 6.93
C GLU A 54 -11.87 -2.52 7.46
N ASN A 55 -12.30 -1.35 6.97
CA ASN A 55 -13.55 -0.72 7.40
C ASN A 55 -14.75 -1.61 7.10
N ALA A 56 -14.80 -2.21 5.90
CA ALA A 56 -15.84 -3.17 5.56
C ALA A 56 -15.80 -4.43 6.46
N GLY A 57 -14.62 -4.86 6.88
CA GLY A 57 -14.47 -5.93 7.86
C GLY A 57 -15.02 -5.57 9.23
N GLN A 58 -14.78 -4.34 9.70
CA GLN A 58 -15.30 -3.85 10.97
C GLN A 58 -16.83 -3.68 10.93
N ASP A 59 -17.37 -3.20 9.82
CA ASP A 59 -18.82 -3.12 9.58
C ASP A 59 -19.44 -4.52 9.67
N TRP A 60 -18.88 -5.50 8.95
CA TRP A 60 -19.31 -6.90 9.03
C TRP A 60 -19.19 -7.48 10.44
N LEU A 61 -18.10 -7.17 11.17
CA LEU A 61 -17.90 -7.65 12.53
C LEU A 61 -18.97 -7.11 13.49
N SER A 62 -19.41 -5.87 13.27
CA SER A 62 -20.49 -5.25 14.04
C SER A 62 -21.84 -5.94 13.80
N GLU A 63 -22.12 -6.33 12.56
CA GLU A 63 -23.31 -7.11 12.21
C GLU A 63 -23.24 -8.52 12.80
N ALA A 64 -22.07 -9.17 12.73
CA ALA A 64 -21.84 -10.49 13.31
C ALA A 64 -22.00 -10.49 14.84
N ASP A 65 -21.54 -9.43 15.51
CA ASP A 65 -21.73 -9.24 16.95
C ASP A 65 -23.22 -9.09 17.31
N ALA A 66 -23.98 -8.31 16.53
CA ALA A 66 -25.42 -8.16 16.72
C ALA A 66 -26.16 -9.50 16.51
N TYR A 67 -25.79 -10.25 15.48
CA TYR A 67 -26.33 -11.59 15.19
C TYR A 67 -26.09 -12.57 16.34
N LEU A 68 -24.84 -12.67 16.83
CA LEU A 68 -24.48 -13.60 17.90
C LEU A 68 -25.15 -13.28 19.25
N LYS A 69 -25.54 -12.01 19.45
CA LYS A 69 -26.32 -11.55 20.60
C LYS A 69 -27.85 -11.71 20.40
N GLY A 70 -28.29 -12.21 19.25
CA GLY A 70 -29.70 -12.37 18.91
C GLY A 70 -30.44 -11.06 18.64
N ALA A 71 -29.72 -9.99 18.31
CA ALA A 71 -30.25 -8.65 18.06
C ALA A 71 -30.21 -8.22 16.58
N GLY A 72 -29.79 -9.11 15.68
CA GLY A 72 -29.69 -8.85 14.23
C GLY A 72 -29.72 -10.13 13.41
N ASP A 73 -29.75 -9.97 12.09
CA ASP A 73 -29.72 -11.07 11.12
C ASP A 73 -28.27 -11.48 10.80
N LEU A 74 -28.11 -12.67 10.20
CA LEU A 74 -26.80 -13.14 9.76
C LEU A 74 -26.24 -12.18 8.70
N PRO A 75 -25.00 -11.66 8.83
CA PRO A 75 -24.44 -10.72 7.88
C PRO A 75 -24.34 -11.32 6.48
N GLU A 76 -24.47 -10.48 5.44
CA GLU A 76 -24.40 -10.95 4.05
C GLU A 76 -23.05 -11.61 3.72
N ASN A 77 -23.08 -12.59 2.81
CA ASN A 77 -21.91 -13.39 2.39
C ASN A 77 -21.18 -14.10 3.54
N THR A 78 -21.90 -14.43 4.62
CA THR A 78 -21.34 -15.18 5.74
C THR A 78 -21.61 -16.68 5.61
N GLU A 79 -20.55 -17.47 5.62
CA GLU A 79 -20.64 -18.91 5.83
C GLU A 79 -20.73 -19.20 7.32
N GLU A 80 -21.86 -19.75 7.74
CA GLU A 80 -22.11 -20.15 9.13
C GLU A 80 -21.99 -21.66 9.32
N THR A 81 -21.25 -22.06 10.34
CA THR A 81 -21.25 -23.43 10.87
C THR A 81 -21.67 -23.43 12.34
N GLU A 82 -21.84 -24.60 12.95
CA GLU A 82 -22.17 -24.70 14.39
C GLU A 82 -21.15 -23.96 15.28
N THR A 83 -19.88 -23.92 14.88
CA THR A 83 -18.78 -23.40 15.70
C THR A 83 -18.11 -22.15 15.14
N THR A 84 -18.37 -21.78 13.88
CA THR A 84 -17.67 -20.65 13.24
C THR A 84 -18.57 -19.78 12.37
N LEU A 85 -18.17 -18.51 12.20
CA LEU A 85 -18.67 -17.61 11.15
C LEU A 85 -17.49 -17.21 10.27
N LYS A 86 -17.65 -17.27 8.95
CA LYS A 86 -16.60 -16.90 8.00
C LYS A 86 -17.15 -15.97 6.95
N THR A 87 -16.35 -14.99 6.54
CA THR A 87 -16.65 -14.15 5.39
C THR A 87 -15.38 -13.85 4.62
N GLU A 88 -15.58 -13.48 3.37
CA GLU A 88 -14.53 -13.00 2.50
C GLU A 88 -15.00 -11.71 1.82
N ILE A 89 -14.31 -10.60 2.12
CA ILE A 89 -14.66 -9.28 1.64
C ILE A 89 -13.61 -8.86 0.61
N THR A 90 -14.04 -8.49 -0.59
CA THR A 90 -13.13 -8.01 -1.64
C THR A 90 -13.34 -6.52 -1.89
N ARG A 91 -12.24 -5.76 -1.91
CA ARG A 91 -12.19 -4.33 -2.27
C ARG A 91 -11.00 -4.08 -3.19
N GLY A 92 -11.26 -3.64 -4.42
CA GLY A 92 -10.20 -3.45 -5.42
C GLY A 92 -9.40 -4.74 -5.66
N ASN A 93 -8.09 -4.67 -5.50
CA ASN A 93 -7.19 -5.81 -5.57
C ASN A 93 -6.92 -6.46 -4.21
N MET A 94 -7.67 -6.14 -3.16
CA MET A 94 -7.47 -6.69 -1.81
C MET A 94 -8.66 -7.54 -1.37
N GLN A 95 -8.35 -8.56 -0.58
CA GLN A 95 -9.30 -9.53 -0.09
C GLN A 95 -9.06 -9.75 1.41
N LEU A 96 -10.09 -9.50 2.22
CA LEU A 96 -10.08 -9.70 3.66
C LEU A 96 -10.84 -10.98 4.00
N GLU A 97 -10.12 -11.95 4.55
CA GLU A 97 -10.68 -13.16 5.13
C GLU A 97 -10.89 -12.95 6.64
N ILE A 98 -12.13 -13.16 7.10
CA ILE A 98 -12.47 -13.13 8.52
C ILE A 98 -13.03 -14.48 8.93
N CYS A 99 -12.57 -15.00 10.07
CA CYS A 99 -13.11 -16.20 10.71
C CYS A 99 -13.30 -15.93 12.20
N LEU A 100 -14.50 -16.14 12.69
CA LEU A 100 -14.85 -16.06 14.10
C LEU A 100 -15.13 -17.48 14.63
N ASN A 101 -14.64 -17.79 15.82
CA ASN A 101 -15.06 -18.95 16.59
C ASN A 101 -16.18 -18.53 17.54
N LYS A 102 -17.31 -19.23 17.52
CA LYS A 102 -18.44 -18.99 18.41
C LYS A 102 -18.16 -19.54 19.80
N ILE A 103 -18.41 -18.74 20.84
CA ILE A 103 -18.19 -19.12 22.24
C ILE A 103 -19.39 -18.62 23.07
N ASN A 104 -20.38 -19.49 23.32
CA ASN A 104 -21.51 -19.25 24.25
C ASN A 104 -22.13 -17.83 24.18
N GLY A 105 -22.52 -17.37 22.99
CA GLY A 105 -23.11 -16.04 22.79
C GLY A 105 -22.10 -14.89 22.67
N SER A 106 -20.81 -15.21 22.62
CA SER A 106 -19.69 -14.33 22.27
C SER A 106 -18.87 -14.99 21.15
N TYR A 107 -17.77 -14.36 20.75
CA TYR A 107 -16.86 -14.91 19.74
C TYR A 107 -15.40 -14.58 20.03
N GLU A 108 -14.51 -15.33 19.39
CA GLU A 108 -13.09 -15.04 19.27
C GLU A 108 -12.72 -14.89 17.79
N ILE A 109 -11.92 -13.88 17.46
CA ILE A 109 -11.43 -13.68 16.09
C ILE A 109 -10.30 -14.70 15.84
N ALA A 110 -10.61 -15.76 15.10
CA ALA A 110 -9.67 -16.83 14.75
C ALA A 110 -8.78 -16.46 13.56
N LYS A 111 -9.31 -15.66 12.63
CA LYS A 111 -8.55 -15.16 11.47
C LYS A 111 -9.02 -13.75 11.13
N TRP A 112 -8.05 -12.85 10.96
CA TRP A 112 -8.21 -11.55 10.33
C TRP A 112 -7.04 -11.36 9.37
N ARG A 113 -7.27 -11.52 8.07
CA ARG A 113 -6.18 -11.51 7.09
C ARG A 113 -6.59 -10.79 5.83
N CYS A 114 -5.99 -9.62 5.60
CA CYS A 114 -6.10 -8.91 4.34
C CYS A 114 -4.91 -9.27 3.43
N THR A 115 -5.19 -9.76 2.21
CA THR A 115 -4.19 -10.14 1.21
C THR A 115 -4.42 -9.38 -0.09
N ALA A 116 -3.34 -9.04 -0.77
CA ALA A 116 -3.43 -8.56 -2.15
C ALA A 116 -3.72 -9.76 -3.06
N ARG A 117 -4.81 -9.67 -3.81
CA ARG A 117 -5.17 -10.62 -4.86
C ARG A 117 -4.39 -10.25 -6.11
N TRP A 118 -3.51 -11.15 -6.55
CA TRP A 118 -2.83 -10.98 -7.82
C TRP A 118 -3.86 -10.93 -8.95
N GLN A 119 -3.83 -9.86 -9.74
CA GLN A 119 -4.59 -9.75 -10.99
C GLN A 119 -3.59 -9.73 -12.14
N PRO A 120 -3.85 -10.49 -13.23
CA PRO A 120 -3.01 -10.43 -14.41
C PRO A 120 -2.99 -9.01 -14.96
N ASP A 121 -1.80 -8.53 -15.32
CA ASP A 121 -1.64 -7.25 -15.98
C ASP A 121 -1.96 -7.41 -17.47
N ASP A 122 -3.18 -7.06 -17.85
CA ASP A 122 -3.65 -7.11 -19.24
C ASP A 122 -3.03 -6.02 -20.14
N SER A 123 -2.16 -5.14 -19.59
CA SER A 123 -1.49 -4.11 -20.39
C SER A 123 -0.40 -4.67 -21.32
N LEU A 124 0.09 -5.89 -21.04
CA LEU A 124 1.02 -6.62 -21.90
C LEU A 124 0.24 -7.46 -22.94
N ASN A 125 -0.42 -6.79 -23.89
CA ASN A 125 -0.90 -7.45 -25.10
C ASN A 125 0.30 -7.86 -25.97
N LEU A 126 0.79 -9.08 -25.79
CA LEU A 126 1.81 -9.71 -26.65
C LEU A 126 1.20 -10.33 -27.92
N GLY A 127 0.22 -9.63 -28.52
CA GLY A 127 -0.43 -9.99 -29.78
C GLY A 127 0.30 -9.48 -31.00
#